data_AF-G7MSN8-F1
#
_entry.id   AF-G7MSN8-F1
#
_cell.length_a   1.000
_cell.length_b   1.000
_cell.length_c   1.000
_cell.angle_alpha   90.00
_cell.angle_beta   90.00
_cell.angle_gamma   90.00
#
_symmetry.space_group_name_H-M   'P 1'
#
loop_
_entity.id
_entity.type
_entity.pdbx_description
1 polymer ?
#
loop_
_entity_poly.entity_id
_entity_poly.type
_entity_poly.pdbx_seq_one_letter_code
_entity_poly.pdbx_strand_id
1 'polypeptide(L)'
;MFIPWPPPDFSTLQVTKGRGQSMQALGARGSAPRGLEERSQKAWQRSLVNGTFSEIKDRMFSHLPSLQLLFIEGNKIETISRNAFRGLRDLTHLDLRGNKFECDCKAKWLYLWLKMTNSTVSDVLCSGPPEYQEKKLNDVTSFDYECTTTDFVVHQTLPYQSVSVDTFNSKNDVYVAIAQPSMENCMVLEWDHIEMNFRSYDNITGQSIVGCKAILIDDQVFVVVAQLFGGSHIYKYDESWTKFVKFQDIEVSRISKPNDIELFQIDDETFFVIADSSKAGLSTVYKWNSKGFYSYQSLHEWFRDTDAEFVDIDGKSHLILSSRSQVPIILQWNKSSKKFVPHGDIPNMEDVLAVKSFRMHNTLYLSLTRFIGDSRVMRWNSKQFVEIQALPSRGAMTLQPFSFKDNHYLALGSDYTFSQIYQWDKEKQLFKKFKEIYVQAPRSFTAVSTDRRDFFFASSFKGKTKIFEHIIVDLSL
;
A
#
# COMPACT_ATOMS: atom_id res chain seq x y z
N MET A 1 -32.21 -9.58 19.09
CA MET A 1 -32.50 -11.03 19.17
C MET A 1 -31.45 -11.73 18.32
N PHE A 2 -30.31 -12.08 18.93
CA PHE A 2 -29.18 -12.72 18.26
C PHE A 2 -29.37 -14.24 18.35
N ILE A 3 -29.46 -14.90 17.20
CA ILE A 3 -29.47 -16.36 17.10
C ILE A 3 -28.00 -16.81 17.06
N PRO A 4 -27.51 -17.59 18.04
CA PRO A 4 -26.15 -18.12 17.99
C PRO A 4 -26.08 -19.31 17.03
N TRP A 5 -25.08 -19.29 16.15
CA TRP A 5 -24.70 -20.45 15.35
C TRP A 5 -24.12 -21.55 16.26
N PRO A 6 -24.42 -22.84 16.01
CA PRO A 6 -23.85 -23.93 16.79
C PRO A 6 -22.36 -24.11 16.43
N PRO A 7 -21.53 -24.63 17.36
CA PRO A 7 -20.15 -24.98 17.05
C PRO A 7 -20.10 -26.11 16.01
N PRO A 8 -19.05 -26.16 15.16
CA PRO A 8 -18.88 -27.25 14.21
C PRO A 8 -18.69 -28.58 14.96
N ASP A 9 -19.55 -29.54 14.65
CA ASP A 9 -19.49 -30.91 15.14
C ASP A 9 -18.36 -31.66 14.42
N PHE A 10 -17.34 -32.09 15.16
CA PHE A 10 -16.21 -32.88 14.68
C PHE A 10 -16.43 -34.39 14.93
N SER A 11 -17.64 -34.89 14.66
CA SER A 11 -18.03 -36.29 14.92
C SER A 11 -17.65 -37.29 13.81
N THR A 12 -16.90 -36.89 12.78
CA THR A 12 -16.45 -37.80 11.70
C THR A 12 -14.94 -37.95 11.61
N LEU A 13 -14.27 -38.22 12.74
CA LEU A 13 -12.93 -38.81 12.73
C LEU A 13 -13.06 -40.34 12.69
N GLN A 14 -12.87 -40.95 11.52
CA GLN A 14 -12.69 -42.40 11.44
C GLN A 14 -11.35 -42.78 12.08
N VAL A 15 -11.42 -43.34 13.29
CA VAL A 15 -10.30 -44.03 13.93
C VAL A 15 -10.14 -45.39 13.26
N THR A 16 -9.26 -45.51 12.28
CA THR A 16 -8.86 -46.82 11.75
C THR A 16 -7.88 -47.47 12.72
N LYS A 17 -8.33 -48.53 13.41
CA LYS A 17 -7.48 -49.47 14.14
C LYS A 17 -6.75 -50.34 13.11
N GLY A 18 -5.54 -49.96 12.71
CA GLY A 18 -4.71 -50.78 11.83
C GLY A 18 -4.17 -52.01 12.55
N ARG A 19 -4.64 -53.20 12.18
CA ARG A 19 -3.84 -54.43 12.28
C ARG A 19 -2.96 -54.49 11.04
N GLY A 20 -1.66 -54.67 11.22
CA GLY A 20 -0.74 -54.89 10.10
C GLY A 20 -1.05 -56.20 9.37
N GLN A 21 -0.98 -56.16 8.04
CA GLN A 21 -0.30 -57.14 7.19
C GLN A 21 -0.45 -56.75 5.72
N SER A 22 0.67 -56.60 5.03
CA SER A 22 0.76 -56.75 3.59
C SER A 22 0.91 -58.24 3.26
N MET A 23 0.03 -58.80 2.43
CA MET A 23 0.35 -59.93 1.56
C MET A 23 -0.56 -59.97 0.33
N GLN A 24 0.04 -60.33 -0.80
CA GLN A 24 -0.58 -60.44 -2.12
C GLN A 24 -1.44 -61.71 -2.28
N ALA A 25 -2.51 -61.56 -3.06
CA ALA A 25 -3.14 -62.50 -4.01
C ALA A 25 -3.72 -63.89 -3.57
N LEU A 26 -4.86 -64.19 -4.24
CA LEU A 26 -5.49 -65.49 -4.58
C LEU A 26 -6.37 -66.22 -3.55
N GLY A 27 -7.56 -66.62 -4.03
CA GLY A 27 -8.11 -67.95 -3.76
C GLY A 27 -9.22 -68.05 -2.72
N ALA A 28 -10.29 -68.75 -3.10
CA ALA A 28 -11.52 -68.97 -2.35
C ALA A 28 -11.38 -69.87 -1.10
N ARG A 29 -12.36 -69.69 -0.18
CA ARG A 29 -12.97 -70.63 0.80
C ARG A 29 -12.07 -71.26 1.88
N GLY A 30 -12.42 -71.01 3.14
CA GLY A 30 -12.10 -71.93 4.24
C GLY A 30 -12.05 -71.25 5.61
N SER A 31 -12.79 -71.82 6.56
CA SER A 31 -12.97 -71.42 7.95
C SER A 31 -11.70 -71.48 8.82
N ALA A 32 -11.71 -70.67 9.89
CA ALA A 32 -10.67 -70.43 10.90
C ALA A 32 -10.06 -71.70 11.58
N PRO A 33 -8.91 -71.53 12.25
CA PRO A 33 -8.97 -71.63 13.72
C PRO A 33 -8.20 -70.54 14.49
N ARG A 34 -8.55 -70.48 15.77
CA ARG A 34 -8.10 -69.58 16.83
C ARG A 34 -6.69 -69.93 17.33
N GLY A 35 -5.98 -68.90 17.80
CA GLY A 35 -5.04 -69.00 18.91
C GLY A 35 -3.61 -68.62 18.55
N LEU A 36 -3.26 -67.36 18.80
CA LEU A 36 -1.96 -66.92 19.35
C LEU A 36 -2.12 -65.45 19.76
N GLU A 37 -2.08 -65.24 21.06
CA GLU A 37 -2.23 -63.96 21.75
C GLU A 37 -0.88 -63.23 21.73
N GLU A 38 -0.68 -62.31 20.78
CA GLU A 38 0.43 -61.35 20.85
C GLU A 38 0.00 -60.12 21.65
N ARG A 39 0.71 -59.89 22.76
CA ARG A 39 0.67 -58.66 23.56
C ARG A 39 1.00 -57.46 22.66
N SER A 40 -0.01 -56.74 22.20
CA SER A 40 0.18 -55.44 21.55
C SER A 40 0.54 -54.39 22.62
N GLN A 41 1.79 -53.94 22.60
CA GLN A 41 2.18 -52.68 23.22
C GLN A 41 1.34 -51.57 22.54
N LYS A 42 0.45 -50.92 23.30
CA LYS A 42 -0.32 -49.79 22.79
C LYS A 42 0.62 -48.59 22.59
N ALA A 43 1.23 -48.49 21.40
CA ALA A 43 1.85 -47.25 20.97
C ALA A 43 0.76 -46.19 20.78
N TRP A 44 0.95 -45.00 21.35
CA TRP A 44 0.04 -43.88 21.19
C TRP A 44 0.22 -43.29 19.78
N GLN A 45 -0.57 -43.79 18.83
CA GLN A 45 -0.53 -43.43 17.41
C GLN A 45 -1.75 -42.59 17.00
N ARG A 46 -1.53 -41.63 16.09
CA ARG A 46 -2.56 -40.88 15.37
C ARG A 46 -2.22 -40.87 13.88
N SER A 47 -3.24 -41.06 13.03
CA SER A 47 -3.11 -41.10 11.58
C SER A 47 -4.20 -40.26 10.93
N LEU A 48 -3.80 -39.33 10.06
CA LEU A 48 -4.62 -38.43 9.25
C LEU A 48 -4.17 -38.60 7.80
N VAL A 49 -4.78 -39.53 7.07
CA VAL A 49 -4.31 -39.94 5.73
C VAL A 49 -5.40 -39.74 4.70
N ASN A 50 -5.03 -39.31 3.49
CA ASN A 50 -5.93 -39.13 2.33
C ASN A 50 -7.12 -38.16 2.55
N GLY A 51 -6.91 -37.09 3.31
CA GLY A 51 -7.84 -35.99 3.48
C GLY A 51 -7.61 -34.82 2.51
N THR A 52 -8.45 -33.79 2.59
CA THR A 52 -8.36 -32.57 1.75
C THR A 52 -7.82 -31.35 2.48
N PHE A 53 -7.16 -31.55 3.63
CA PHE A 53 -6.63 -30.46 4.45
C PHE A 53 -5.49 -29.73 3.74
N SER A 54 -5.58 -28.40 3.66
CA SER A 54 -4.54 -27.53 3.11
C SER A 54 -3.62 -26.92 4.17
N GLU A 55 -4.02 -26.94 5.45
CA GLU A 55 -3.26 -26.34 6.55
C GLU A 55 -3.41 -27.12 7.86
N ILE A 56 -2.32 -27.21 8.63
CA ILE A 56 -2.36 -27.62 10.05
C ILE A 56 -2.30 -26.38 10.94
N LYS A 57 -3.37 -26.15 11.72
CA LYS A 57 -3.53 -24.96 12.56
C LYS A 57 -2.72 -24.99 13.85
N ASP A 58 -2.57 -23.80 14.44
CA ASP A 58 -1.91 -23.60 15.72
C ASP A 58 -2.50 -24.49 16.83
N ARG A 59 -1.62 -25.08 17.66
CA ARG A 59 -1.91 -25.93 18.82
C ARG A 59 -2.85 -27.11 18.56
N MET A 60 -3.04 -27.52 17.31
CA MET A 60 -3.95 -28.59 16.93
C MET A 60 -3.69 -29.90 17.70
N PHE A 61 -2.43 -30.20 18.01
CA PHE A 61 -2.04 -31.42 18.74
C PHE A 61 -1.63 -31.18 20.19
N SER A 62 -1.83 -29.97 20.72
CA SER A 62 -1.35 -29.58 22.05
C SER A 62 -1.93 -30.40 23.22
N HIS A 63 -3.09 -31.02 23.00
CA HIS A 63 -3.76 -31.89 23.98
C HIS A 63 -3.24 -33.34 23.98
N LEU A 64 -2.22 -33.67 23.19
CA LEU A 64 -1.72 -35.05 23.00
C LEU A 64 -0.23 -35.19 23.41
N PRO A 65 0.14 -34.96 24.68
CA PRO A 65 1.54 -34.95 25.10
C PRO A 65 2.25 -36.30 24.98
N SER A 66 1.52 -37.41 25.12
CA SER A 66 2.04 -38.78 25.04
C SER A 66 2.02 -39.39 23.64
N LEU A 67 1.73 -38.61 22.61
CA LEU A 67 1.67 -39.10 21.23
C LEU A 67 3.07 -39.42 20.71
N GLN A 68 3.27 -40.65 20.26
CA GLN A 68 4.57 -41.14 19.78
C GLN A 68 4.68 -41.18 18.26
N LEU A 69 3.59 -41.53 17.57
CA LEU A 69 3.58 -41.71 16.12
C LEU A 69 2.47 -40.85 15.51
N LEU A 70 2.84 -39.95 14.60
CA LEU A 70 1.92 -39.05 13.90
C LEU A 70 2.08 -39.21 12.39
N PHE A 71 1.06 -39.73 11.71
CA PHE A 71 1.05 -39.89 10.26
C PHE A 71 0.10 -38.89 9.64
N ILE A 72 0.61 -38.04 8.74
CA ILE A 72 -0.15 -36.99 8.03
C ILE A 72 0.15 -37.08 6.52
N GLU A 73 0.30 -38.30 6.00
CA GLU A 73 0.68 -38.53 4.61
C GLU A 73 -0.52 -38.41 3.64
N GLY A 74 -0.24 -38.04 2.38
CA GLY A 74 -1.21 -38.06 1.28
C GLY A 74 -2.34 -37.04 1.38
N ASN A 75 -2.14 -35.92 2.09
CA ASN A 75 -3.09 -34.80 2.12
C ASN A 75 -2.69 -33.72 1.09
N LYS A 76 -3.31 -32.54 1.15
CA LYS A 76 -2.99 -31.39 0.29
C LYS A 76 -2.36 -30.25 1.10
N ILE A 77 -1.60 -30.59 2.14
CA ILE A 77 -1.10 -29.59 3.08
C ILE A 77 -0.05 -28.73 2.37
N GLU A 78 -0.31 -27.43 2.34
CA GLU A 78 0.58 -26.41 1.80
C GLU A 78 1.42 -25.78 2.92
N THR A 79 0.87 -25.63 4.12
CA THR A 79 1.55 -25.01 5.26
C THR A 79 1.19 -25.64 6.61
N ILE A 80 2.14 -25.59 7.55
CA ILE A 80 1.95 -26.03 8.94
C ILE A 80 2.26 -24.84 9.83
N SER A 81 1.36 -24.52 10.76
CA SER A 81 1.57 -23.45 11.73
C SER A 81 2.75 -23.76 12.66
N ARG A 82 3.55 -22.75 13.01
CA ARG A 82 4.75 -22.85 13.85
C ARG A 82 4.56 -23.62 15.16
N ASN A 83 3.41 -23.44 15.77
CA ASN A 83 3.09 -23.99 17.07
C ASN A 83 2.19 -25.25 16.96
N ALA A 84 2.00 -25.80 15.75
CA ALA A 84 1.17 -26.99 15.52
C ALA A 84 1.65 -28.19 16.34
N PHE A 85 2.98 -28.40 16.41
CA PHE A 85 3.60 -29.50 17.15
C PHE A 85 3.91 -29.16 18.62
N ARG A 86 3.52 -27.95 19.07
CA ARG A 86 3.76 -27.54 20.45
C ARG A 86 2.96 -28.43 21.40
N GLY A 87 3.67 -29.06 22.33
CA GLY A 87 3.07 -29.95 23.34
C GLY A 87 3.27 -31.44 23.05
N LEU A 88 3.73 -31.83 21.85
CA LEU A 88 4.04 -33.21 21.48
C LEU A 88 5.40 -33.65 22.06
N ARG A 89 5.45 -33.95 23.35
CA ARG A 89 6.71 -34.23 24.09
C ARG A 89 7.32 -35.59 23.74
N ASP A 90 6.47 -36.59 23.50
CA ASP A 90 6.92 -37.97 23.31
C ASP A 90 6.98 -38.38 21.83
N LEU A 91 6.92 -37.42 20.89
CA LEU A 91 6.88 -37.70 19.46
C LEU A 91 8.19 -38.34 18.98
N THR A 92 8.09 -39.52 18.39
CA THR A 92 9.23 -40.28 17.87
C THR A 92 9.22 -40.40 16.36
N HIS A 93 8.04 -40.46 15.72
CA HIS A 93 7.92 -40.56 14.27
C HIS A 93 6.84 -39.62 13.74
N LEU A 94 7.18 -38.91 12.65
CA LEU A 94 6.29 -38.02 11.93
C LEU A 94 6.36 -38.29 10.42
N ASP A 95 5.22 -38.59 9.81
CA ASP A 95 5.12 -38.78 8.35
C ASP A 95 4.35 -37.63 7.70
N LEU A 96 4.98 -36.96 6.74
CA LEU A 96 4.48 -35.80 6.01
C LEU A 96 4.50 -36.03 4.49
N ARG A 97 4.80 -37.25 4.01
CA ARG A 97 4.94 -37.53 2.57
C ARG A 97 3.65 -37.30 1.80
N GLY A 98 3.76 -36.98 0.52
CA GLY A 98 2.61 -36.83 -0.37
C GLY A 98 1.74 -35.59 -0.10
N ASN A 99 2.27 -34.59 0.59
CA ASN A 99 1.68 -33.24 0.74
C ASN A 99 2.28 -32.25 -0.27
N LYS A 100 1.78 -31.02 -0.28
CA LYS A 100 2.13 -29.99 -1.27
C LYS A 100 2.77 -28.75 -0.64
N PHE A 101 3.86 -28.94 0.11
CA PHE A 101 4.42 -27.86 0.93
C PHE A 101 4.92 -26.68 0.09
N GLU A 102 4.43 -25.50 0.41
CA GLU A 102 5.00 -24.24 -0.08
C GLU A 102 6.20 -23.89 0.82
N CYS A 103 7.40 -24.05 0.27
CA CYS A 103 8.67 -23.81 0.97
C CYS A 103 9.07 -22.33 0.90
N ASP A 104 8.15 -21.48 1.35
CA ASP A 104 8.34 -20.03 1.49
C ASP A 104 8.69 -19.65 2.93
N CYS A 105 8.68 -18.35 3.25
CA CYS A 105 9.00 -17.84 4.59
C CYS A 105 8.22 -18.53 5.73
N LYS A 106 6.98 -18.99 5.49
CA LYS A 106 6.15 -19.67 6.50
C LYS A 106 6.67 -21.08 6.82
N ALA A 107 7.41 -21.71 5.91
CA ALA A 107 8.05 -22.99 6.14
C ALA A 107 9.39 -22.90 6.88
N LYS A 108 9.92 -21.68 7.12
CA LYS A 108 11.22 -21.48 7.78
C LYS A 108 11.30 -22.13 9.16
N TRP A 109 10.24 -22.04 9.97
CA TRP A 109 10.24 -22.69 11.28
C TRP A 109 10.28 -24.21 11.15
N LEU A 110 9.60 -24.80 10.15
CA LEU A 110 9.53 -26.24 9.93
C LEU A 110 10.90 -26.76 9.49
N TYR A 111 11.56 -26.02 8.59
CA TYR A 111 12.95 -26.25 8.21
C TYR A 111 13.89 -26.29 9.43
N LEU A 112 13.82 -25.28 10.30
CA LEU A 112 14.63 -25.24 11.52
C LEU A 112 14.27 -26.37 12.50
N TRP A 113 12.99 -26.69 12.62
CA TRP A 113 12.51 -27.77 13.49
C TRP A 113 12.98 -29.14 13.01
N LEU A 114 12.96 -29.41 11.70
CA LEU A 114 13.46 -30.66 11.10
C LEU A 114 14.95 -30.87 11.39
N LYS A 115 15.74 -29.80 11.48
CA LYS A 115 17.17 -29.86 11.82
C LYS A 115 17.44 -30.11 13.30
N MET A 116 16.51 -29.75 14.17
CA MET A 116 16.69 -29.80 15.63
C MET A 116 15.95 -30.95 16.31
N THR A 117 14.93 -31.51 15.67
CA THR A 117 14.08 -32.54 16.27
C THR A 117 14.83 -33.87 16.39
N ASN A 118 14.58 -34.59 17.48
CA ASN A 118 15.08 -35.96 17.68
C ASN A 118 14.12 -37.01 17.11
N SER A 119 12.95 -36.60 16.61
CA SER A 119 11.98 -37.50 15.99
C SER A 119 12.44 -37.90 14.58
N THR A 120 12.16 -39.13 14.16
CA THR A 120 12.32 -39.57 12.77
C THR A 120 11.22 -38.95 11.92
N VAL A 121 11.58 -38.03 11.03
CA VAL A 121 10.62 -37.36 10.14
C VAL A 121 10.85 -37.79 8.70
N SER A 122 9.77 -38.08 7.97
CA SER A 122 9.85 -38.40 6.56
C SER A 122 10.33 -37.21 5.71
N ASP A 123 10.85 -37.47 4.51
CA ASP A 123 11.20 -36.41 3.56
C ASP A 123 10.01 -35.46 3.27
N VAL A 124 10.28 -34.17 3.42
CA VAL A 124 9.34 -33.08 3.08
C VAL A 124 9.75 -32.50 1.74
N LEU A 125 8.96 -32.75 0.69
CA LEU A 125 9.21 -32.22 -0.65
C LEU A 125 8.46 -30.90 -0.86
N CYS A 126 9.17 -29.94 -1.44
CA CYS A 126 8.64 -28.62 -1.76
C CYS A 126 7.86 -28.66 -3.09
N SER A 127 6.63 -28.15 -3.10
CA SER A 127 5.83 -27.93 -4.31
C SER A 127 6.06 -26.54 -4.93
N GLY A 128 6.51 -25.58 -4.14
CA GLY A 128 6.85 -24.23 -4.56
C GLY A 128 7.73 -23.52 -3.51
N PRO A 129 8.26 -22.32 -3.80
CA PRO A 129 8.25 -21.63 -5.10
C PRO A 129 9.11 -22.36 -6.16
N PRO A 130 9.08 -21.95 -7.45
CA PRO A 130 9.74 -22.69 -8.55
C PRO A 130 11.22 -23.03 -8.33
N GLU A 131 11.93 -22.21 -7.55
CA GLU A 131 13.32 -22.44 -7.18
C GLU A 131 13.55 -23.69 -6.31
N TYR A 132 12.55 -24.06 -5.50
CA TYR A 132 12.60 -25.21 -4.58
C TYR A 132 11.73 -26.37 -5.01
N GLN A 133 11.03 -26.28 -6.13
CA GLN A 133 10.15 -27.34 -6.59
C GLN A 133 10.88 -28.69 -6.69
N GLU A 134 10.28 -29.74 -6.11
CA GLU A 134 10.82 -31.10 -5.96
C GLU A 134 12.09 -31.24 -5.10
N LYS A 135 12.59 -30.17 -4.47
CA LYS A 135 13.69 -30.25 -3.51
C LYS A 135 13.18 -30.66 -2.12
N LYS A 136 14.04 -31.36 -1.37
CA LYS A 136 13.76 -31.67 0.04
C LYS A 136 13.98 -30.42 0.89
N LEU A 137 13.03 -30.10 1.76
CA LEU A 137 13.12 -28.94 2.66
C LEU A 137 14.39 -28.99 3.51
N ASN A 138 14.80 -30.17 4.01
CA ASN A 138 15.99 -30.31 4.86
C ASN A 138 17.33 -30.12 4.10
N ASP A 139 17.32 -30.34 2.79
CA ASP A 139 18.52 -30.23 1.92
C ASP A 139 18.72 -28.79 1.40
N VAL A 140 17.79 -27.88 1.71
CA VAL A 140 17.94 -26.45 1.39
C VAL A 140 19.14 -25.90 2.18
N THR A 141 20.20 -25.52 1.46
CA THR A 141 21.52 -25.12 2.01
C THR A 141 21.40 -23.94 2.96
N SER A 142 20.56 -22.97 2.60
CA SER A 142 20.22 -21.83 3.45
C SER A 142 18.82 -21.35 3.11
N PHE A 143 18.04 -21.03 4.14
CA PHE A 143 16.74 -20.37 4.00
C PHE A 143 16.97 -18.86 4.06
N ASP A 144 17.82 -18.34 3.16
CA ASP A 144 18.31 -16.96 3.11
C ASP A 144 17.27 -15.96 2.56
N TYR A 145 16.00 -16.23 2.79
CA TYR A 145 14.99 -15.20 2.62
C TYR A 145 15.07 -14.23 3.80
N GLU A 146 15.22 -12.94 3.50
CA GLU A 146 14.70 -11.90 4.38
C GLU A 146 13.20 -12.16 4.52
N CYS A 147 12.81 -12.85 5.58
CA CYS A 147 11.43 -13.23 5.86
C CYS A 147 10.62 -12.04 6.36
N THR A 148 10.93 -10.84 5.89
CA THR A 148 10.27 -9.61 6.25
C THR A 148 9.52 -9.12 5.04
N THR A 149 8.21 -9.00 5.18
CA THR A 149 7.39 -8.23 4.25
C THR A 149 6.96 -6.94 4.93
N THR A 150 6.13 -6.18 4.25
CA THR A 150 5.53 -4.97 4.79
C THR A 150 4.02 -5.15 4.90
N ASP A 151 3.35 -4.31 5.67
CA ASP A 151 1.90 -4.18 5.62
C ASP A 151 1.45 -2.76 5.96
N PHE A 152 0.20 -2.44 5.65
CA PHE A 152 -0.44 -1.19 6.05
C PHE A 152 -1.57 -1.44 7.03
N VAL A 153 -1.43 -0.95 8.27
CA VAL A 153 -2.43 -1.08 9.32
C VAL A 153 -3.04 0.28 9.65
N VAL A 154 -4.34 0.30 9.99
CA VAL A 154 -4.97 1.57 10.39
C VAL A 154 -4.36 2.01 11.72
N HIS A 155 -3.68 3.14 11.70
CA HIS A 155 -3.06 3.75 12.87
C HIS A 155 -4.03 4.68 13.58
N GLN A 156 -4.67 5.57 12.83
CA GLN A 156 -5.67 6.51 13.35
C GLN A 156 -6.81 6.71 12.35
N THR A 157 -7.98 7.07 12.87
CA THR A 157 -9.13 7.48 12.06
C THR A 157 -9.60 8.84 12.53
N LEU A 158 -9.45 9.83 11.67
CA LEU A 158 -9.83 11.21 11.95
C LEU A 158 -11.34 11.36 11.71
N PRO A 159 -12.12 11.95 12.65
CA PRO A 159 -13.58 11.92 12.64
C PRO A 159 -14.23 12.87 11.63
N TYR A 160 -13.52 13.26 10.57
CA TYR A 160 -13.92 14.29 9.63
C TYR A 160 -13.54 13.94 8.19
N GLN A 161 -14.15 14.67 7.25
CA GLN A 161 -13.88 14.58 5.83
C GLN A 161 -12.70 15.47 5.44
N SER A 162 -12.02 15.12 4.36
CA SER A 162 -11.00 15.98 3.73
C SER A 162 -10.86 15.72 2.24
N VAL A 163 -10.30 16.71 1.53
CA VAL A 163 -10.07 16.63 0.08
C VAL A 163 -8.59 16.48 -0.24
N SER A 164 -7.74 17.37 0.26
CA SER A 164 -6.28 17.32 0.05
C SER A 164 -5.55 17.20 1.38
N VAL A 165 -4.39 16.56 1.33
CA VAL A 165 -3.47 16.38 2.44
C VAL A 165 -2.06 16.66 1.94
N ASP A 166 -1.35 17.55 2.61
CA ASP A 166 0.03 17.91 2.31
C ASP A 166 0.89 17.77 3.57
N THR A 167 2.16 17.41 3.41
CA THR A 167 3.08 17.18 4.53
C THR A 167 4.26 18.11 4.43
N PHE A 168 4.74 18.59 5.58
CA PHE A 168 5.91 19.45 5.63
C PHE A 168 6.67 19.27 6.95
N ASN A 169 7.97 19.51 6.91
CA ASN A 169 8.85 19.38 8.07
C ASN A 169 9.33 20.76 8.49
N SER A 170 9.20 21.11 9.76
CA SER A 170 9.69 22.38 10.30
C SER A 170 10.34 22.16 11.66
N LYS A 171 11.52 22.74 11.88
CA LYS A 171 12.27 22.63 13.15
C LYS A 171 12.45 21.18 13.66
N ASN A 172 12.66 20.23 12.74
CA ASN A 172 12.76 18.78 12.98
C ASN A 172 11.46 18.08 13.41
N ASP A 173 10.31 18.76 13.37
CA ASP A 173 9.01 18.13 13.56
C ASP A 173 8.26 17.96 12.24
N VAL A 174 7.34 17.00 12.23
CA VAL A 174 6.53 16.63 11.07
C VAL A 174 5.12 17.18 11.24
N TYR A 175 4.68 17.92 10.24
CA TYR A 175 3.36 18.54 10.19
C TYR A 175 2.58 18.09 8.96
N VAL A 176 1.26 18.07 9.10
CA VAL A 176 0.34 17.68 8.02
C VAL A 176 -0.77 18.71 7.90
N ALA A 177 -0.90 19.34 6.73
CA ALA A 177 -1.98 20.27 6.41
C ALA A 177 -3.11 19.52 5.69
N ILE A 178 -4.34 19.69 6.16
CA ILE A 178 -5.53 18.96 5.67
C ILE A 178 -6.63 19.96 5.30
N ALA A 179 -7.05 19.95 4.04
CA ALA A 179 -8.19 20.75 3.58
C ALA A 179 -9.51 20.05 3.91
N GLN A 180 -10.40 20.72 4.66
CA GLN A 180 -11.69 20.18 5.06
C GLN A 180 -12.83 21.11 4.58
N PRO A 181 -13.37 20.87 3.37
CA PRO A 181 -14.39 21.76 2.82
C PRO A 181 -15.64 21.91 3.69
N SER A 182 -16.09 20.81 4.33
CA SER A 182 -17.30 20.78 5.15
C SER A 182 -17.12 21.40 6.54
N MET A 183 -15.88 21.54 7.02
CA MET A 183 -15.55 22.21 8.28
C MET A 183 -15.04 23.64 8.07
N GLU A 184 -14.97 24.10 6.81
CA GLU A 184 -14.51 25.44 6.43
C GLU A 184 -13.14 25.79 7.02
N ASN A 185 -12.21 24.84 6.93
CA ASN A 185 -10.87 25.04 7.45
C ASN A 185 -9.78 24.22 6.75
N CYS A 186 -8.56 24.67 6.98
CA CYS A 186 -7.32 23.97 6.73
C CYS A 186 -6.71 23.62 8.09
N MET A 187 -6.83 22.36 8.48
CA MET A 187 -6.34 21.87 9.76
C MET A 187 -4.87 21.49 9.63
N VAL A 188 -4.03 21.99 10.54
CA VAL A 188 -2.63 21.62 10.64
C VAL A 188 -2.50 20.64 11.80
N LEU A 189 -1.96 19.46 11.53
CA LEU A 189 -1.61 18.45 12.52
C LEU A 189 -0.10 18.46 12.77
N GLU A 190 0.30 18.05 13.96
CA GLU A 190 1.68 17.83 14.37
C GLU A 190 1.83 16.40 14.90
N TRP A 191 3.00 15.80 14.67
CA TRP A 191 3.36 14.51 15.25
C TRP A 191 3.70 14.63 16.75
N ASP A 192 2.97 13.91 17.60
CA ASP A 192 3.24 13.83 19.04
C ASP A 192 4.20 12.65 19.33
N HIS A 193 5.43 12.96 19.73
CA HIS A 193 6.46 11.97 20.04
C HIS A 193 6.21 11.19 21.36
N ILE A 194 5.28 11.63 22.21
CA ILE A 194 4.94 10.98 23.48
C ILE A 194 3.75 10.06 23.28
N GLU A 195 2.64 10.58 22.75
CA GLU A 195 1.43 9.81 22.50
C GLU A 195 1.51 8.96 21.23
N MET A 196 2.54 9.20 20.41
CA MET A 196 2.81 8.47 19.17
C MET A 196 1.63 8.56 18.20
N ASN A 197 1.02 9.75 18.10
CA ASN A 197 -0.16 10.06 17.30
C ASN A 197 -0.04 11.43 16.57
N PHE A 198 -1.03 11.78 15.76
CA PHE A 198 -1.09 13.07 15.08
C PHE A 198 -2.15 13.93 15.78
N ARG A 199 -1.71 15.03 16.38
CA ARG A 199 -2.57 15.93 17.15
C ARG A 199 -2.86 17.21 16.38
N SER A 200 -3.98 17.85 16.70
CA SER A 200 -4.29 19.17 16.15
C SER A 200 -3.28 20.19 16.65
N TYR A 201 -2.67 20.94 15.73
CA TYR A 201 -1.69 21.96 16.02
C TYR A 201 -2.28 23.36 15.84
N ASP A 202 -2.83 23.64 14.67
CA ASP A 202 -3.48 24.92 14.36
C ASP A 202 -4.61 24.73 13.34
N ASN A 203 -5.43 25.77 13.19
CA ASN A 203 -6.62 25.74 12.37
C ASN A 203 -6.81 27.05 11.59
N ILE A 204 -6.58 27.00 10.28
CA ILE A 204 -6.78 28.14 9.39
C ILE A 204 -8.19 28.10 8.82
N THR A 205 -9.04 29.03 9.22
CA THR A 205 -10.44 29.09 8.77
C THR A 205 -10.58 29.67 7.36
N GLY A 206 -11.50 29.12 6.56
CA GLY A 206 -11.81 29.61 5.23
C GLY A 206 -12.96 28.87 4.54
N GLN A 207 -13.69 29.54 3.66
CA GLN A 207 -14.87 29.01 3.01
C GLN A 207 -14.52 28.03 1.88
N SER A 208 -15.06 26.81 1.96
CA SER A 208 -14.93 25.79 0.91
C SER A 208 -13.47 25.60 0.44
N ILE A 209 -12.57 25.38 1.41
CA ILE A 209 -11.15 25.12 1.14
C ILE A 209 -11.00 23.78 0.42
N VAL A 210 -10.29 23.80 -0.71
CA VAL A 210 -10.03 22.63 -1.57
C VAL A 210 -8.56 22.19 -1.54
N GLY A 211 -7.65 23.12 -1.26
CA GLY A 211 -6.21 22.91 -1.28
C GLY A 211 -5.52 23.58 -0.10
N CYS A 212 -4.66 22.82 0.58
CA CYS A 212 -3.72 23.33 1.56
C CYS A 212 -2.31 22.89 1.16
N LYS A 213 -1.49 23.79 0.63
CA LYS A 213 -0.13 23.47 0.21
C LYS A 213 0.86 24.23 1.07
N ALA A 214 1.70 23.52 1.82
CA ALA A 214 2.74 24.13 2.62
C ALA A 214 3.93 24.50 1.73
N ILE A 215 4.57 25.63 2.03
CA ILE A 215 5.77 26.12 1.34
C ILE A 215 6.78 26.57 2.39
N LEU A 216 8.02 26.08 2.27
CA LEU A 216 9.11 26.44 3.16
C LEU A 216 10.13 27.31 2.43
N ILE A 217 10.38 28.49 2.98
CA ILE A 217 11.35 29.45 2.45
C ILE A 217 12.10 30.06 3.64
N ASP A 218 13.44 29.93 3.65
CA ASP A 218 14.31 30.54 4.66
C ASP A 218 13.84 30.29 6.12
N ASP A 219 13.55 29.03 6.46
CA ASP A 219 13.00 28.57 7.74
C ASP A 219 11.59 29.10 8.10
N GLN A 220 10.95 29.85 7.21
CA GLN A 220 9.57 30.31 7.36
C GLN A 220 8.61 29.33 6.70
N VAL A 221 7.49 29.09 7.37
CA VAL A 221 6.42 28.22 6.86
C VAL A 221 5.26 29.08 6.36
N PHE A 222 4.90 28.85 5.11
CA PHE A 222 3.71 29.41 4.49
C PHE A 222 2.72 28.29 4.14
N VAL A 223 1.43 28.60 4.10
CA VAL A 223 0.39 27.70 3.62
C VAL A 223 -0.46 28.43 2.60
N VAL A 224 -0.48 27.93 1.36
CA VAL A 224 -1.40 28.38 0.32
C VAL A 224 -2.73 27.69 0.55
N VAL A 225 -3.78 28.48 0.77
CA VAL A 225 -5.14 28.03 1.03
C VAL A 225 -6.01 28.38 -0.19
N ALA A 226 -6.26 27.38 -1.03
CA ALA A 226 -7.13 27.51 -2.19
C ALA A 226 -8.60 27.33 -1.81
N GLN A 227 -9.44 28.27 -2.25
CA GLN A 227 -10.86 28.35 -1.89
C GLN A 227 -11.75 28.50 -3.12
N LEU A 228 -12.92 27.85 -3.10
CA LEU A 228 -13.93 28.00 -4.15
C LEU A 228 -14.77 29.28 -4.03
N PHE A 229 -14.78 29.89 -2.83
CA PHE A 229 -15.51 31.10 -2.49
C PHE A 229 -14.62 32.00 -1.61
N GLY A 230 -14.81 33.33 -1.68
CA GLY A 230 -14.06 34.28 -0.84
C GLY A 230 -12.61 34.56 -1.26
N GLY A 231 -12.17 34.05 -2.42
CA GLY A 231 -10.80 34.22 -2.93
C GLY A 231 -9.79 33.31 -2.21
N SER A 232 -8.67 32.98 -2.85
CA SER A 232 -7.61 32.16 -2.23
C SER A 232 -6.62 33.06 -1.47
N HIS A 233 -5.96 32.54 -0.43
CA HIS A 233 -5.06 33.32 0.42
C HIS A 233 -3.80 32.53 0.76
N ILE A 234 -2.75 33.23 1.16
CA ILE A 234 -1.51 32.67 1.70
C ILE A 234 -1.43 33.06 3.16
N TYR A 235 -1.16 32.09 4.01
CA TYR A 235 -0.93 32.27 5.44
C TYR A 235 0.54 32.04 5.75
N LYS A 236 1.07 32.76 6.75
CA LYS A 236 2.43 32.60 7.27
C LYS A 236 2.35 32.20 8.73
N TYR A 237 3.19 31.26 9.14
CA TYR A 237 3.34 30.91 10.54
C TYR A 237 4.02 32.06 11.30
N ASP A 238 3.38 32.54 12.37
CA ASP A 238 3.91 33.57 13.26
C ASP A 238 4.28 32.94 14.61
N GLU A 239 5.58 32.92 14.91
CA GLU A 239 6.11 32.35 16.15
C GLU A 239 5.63 33.08 17.40
N SER A 240 5.34 34.38 17.29
CA SER A 240 4.92 35.22 18.42
C SER A 240 3.52 34.83 18.91
N TRP A 241 2.68 34.40 17.97
CA TRP A 241 1.29 34.01 18.21
C TRP A 241 1.07 32.51 18.15
N THR A 242 2.14 31.74 17.87
CA THR A 242 2.14 30.29 17.68
C THR A 242 1.00 29.81 16.78
N LYS A 243 0.76 30.54 15.68
CA LYS A 243 -0.36 30.28 14.75
C LYS A 243 -0.08 30.82 13.36
N PHE A 244 -0.84 30.34 12.39
CA PHE A 244 -0.88 30.86 11.04
C PHE A 244 -1.72 32.15 10.98
N VAL A 245 -1.10 33.20 10.44
CA VAL A 245 -1.76 34.49 10.19
C VAL A 245 -1.83 34.76 8.70
N LYS A 246 -2.91 35.41 8.26
CA LYS A 246 -3.07 35.76 6.85
C LYS A 246 -1.91 36.68 6.43
N PHE A 247 -1.20 36.26 5.41
CA PHE A 247 0.00 36.93 4.90
C PHE A 247 -0.28 37.68 3.60
N GLN A 248 -1.02 37.06 2.67
CA GLN A 248 -1.28 37.64 1.36
C GLN A 248 -2.60 37.15 0.76
N ASP A 249 -3.30 38.03 0.03
CA ASP A 249 -4.42 37.68 -0.84
C ASP A 249 -3.92 37.22 -2.23
N ILE A 250 -4.51 36.17 -2.78
CA ILE A 250 -4.27 35.76 -4.18
C ILE A 250 -5.25 36.50 -5.08
N GLU A 251 -4.76 37.05 -6.20
CA GLU A 251 -5.56 37.82 -7.16
C GLU A 251 -6.80 37.04 -7.67
N VAL A 252 -7.99 37.43 -7.19
CA VAL A 252 -9.28 36.80 -7.51
C VAL A 252 -9.64 36.95 -9.00
N SER A 253 -9.10 37.94 -9.69
CA SER A 253 -9.35 38.14 -11.13
C SER A 253 -8.79 37.03 -12.01
N ARG A 254 -7.83 36.23 -11.52
CA ARG A 254 -7.18 35.15 -12.27
C ARG A 254 -7.67 33.77 -11.86
N ILE A 255 -7.94 33.56 -10.57
CA ILE A 255 -8.35 32.27 -10.01
C ILE A 255 -9.83 32.31 -9.65
N SER A 256 -10.59 31.38 -10.21
CA SER A 256 -12.05 31.26 -10.07
C SER A 256 -12.45 29.94 -9.43
N LYS A 257 -11.94 28.80 -9.93
CA LYS A 257 -12.22 27.46 -9.40
C LYS A 257 -10.93 26.65 -9.27
N PRO A 258 -10.09 26.98 -8.27
CA PRO A 258 -8.86 26.24 -8.03
C PRO A 258 -9.21 24.77 -7.73
N ASN A 259 -8.43 23.84 -8.29
CA ASN A 259 -8.63 22.42 -8.08
C ASN A 259 -7.40 21.70 -7.54
N ASP A 260 -6.21 22.17 -7.92
CA ASP A 260 -4.94 21.59 -7.52
C ASP A 260 -3.87 22.69 -7.32
N ILE A 261 -2.89 22.41 -6.46
CA ILE A 261 -1.75 23.30 -6.17
C ILE A 261 -0.48 22.47 -6.21
N GLU A 262 0.44 22.84 -7.11
CA GLU A 262 1.73 22.16 -7.25
C GLU A 262 2.88 23.11 -6.94
N LEU A 263 3.81 22.66 -6.09
CA LEU A 263 4.97 23.44 -5.61
C LEU A 263 6.23 22.95 -6.30
N PHE A 264 7.04 23.85 -6.84
CA PHE A 264 8.27 23.48 -7.53
C PHE A 264 9.35 24.57 -7.45
N GLN A 265 10.57 24.18 -7.78
CA GLN A 265 11.73 25.08 -7.82
C GLN A 265 12.43 24.95 -9.17
N ILE A 266 12.88 26.10 -9.70
CA ILE A 266 13.69 26.18 -10.91
C ILE A 266 14.81 27.18 -10.66
N ASP A 267 16.07 26.77 -10.83
CA ASP A 267 17.25 27.62 -10.65
C ASP A 267 17.25 28.36 -9.29
N ASP A 268 16.96 27.64 -8.19
CA ASP A 268 16.82 28.14 -6.81
C ASP A 268 15.66 29.14 -6.57
N GLU A 269 14.83 29.40 -7.58
CA GLU A 269 13.62 30.21 -7.44
C GLU A 269 12.42 29.32 -7.11
N THR A 270 11.64 29.73 -6.10
CA THR A 270 10.44 29.00 -5.66
C THR A 270 9.19 29.49 -6.36
N PHE A 271 8.43 28.54 -6.90
CA PHE A 271 7.18 28.77 -7.61
C PHE A 271 6.10 27.82 -7.11
N PHE A 272 4.85 28.22 -7.24
CA PHE A 272 3.75 27.27 -7.23
C PHE A 272 2.80 27.58 -8.37
N VAL A 273 2.03 26.59 -8.81
CA VAL A 273 0.95 26.76 -9.77
C VAL A 273 -0.37 26.38 -9.11
N ILE A 274 -1.42 27.13 -9.42
CA ILE A 274 -2.78 26.74 -9.10
C ILE A 274 -3.45 26.35 -10.41
N ALA A 275 -3.91 25.10 -10.51
CA ALA A 275 -4.71 24.63 -11.64
C ALA A 275 -6.17 25.09 -11.45
N ASP A 276 -6.74 25.75 -12.46
CA ASP A 276 -8.12 26.24 -12.43
C ASP A 276 -9.05 25.40 -13.31
N SER A 277 -10.09 24.85 -12.69
CA SER A 277 -11.06 23.97 -13.34
C SER A 277 -12.20 24.71 -14.05
N SER A 278 -12.22 26.04 -14.00
CA SER A 278 -13.19 26.87 -14.71
C SER A 278 -12.61 27.43 -16.02
N LYS A 279 -13.49 27.72 -16.98
CA LYS A 279 -13.08 28.38 -18.24
C LYS A 279 -12.73 29.86 -18.07
N ALA A 280 -13.23 30.48 -17.01
CA ALA A 280 -13.08 31.92 -16.77
C ALA A 280 -11.81 32.23 -15.95
N GLY A 281 -11.39 31.30 -15.09
CA GLY A 281 -10.10 31.35 -14.43
C GLY A 281 -8.99 30.87 -15.36
N LEU A 282 -7.76 31.20 -14.98
CA LEU A 282 -6.55 30.83 -15.68
C LEU A 282 -5.63 30.09 -14.70
N SER A 283 -5.18 28.90 -15.07
CA SER A 283 -4.12 28.22 -14.32
C SER A 283 -2.90 29.13 -14.27
N THR A 284 -2.45 29.48 -13.07
CA THR A 284 -1.49 30.58 -12.90
C THR A 284 -0.31 30.14 -12.05
N VAL A 285 0.90 30.38 -12.58
CA VAL A 285 2.17 30.23 -11.88
C VAL A 285 2.43 31.48 -11.07
N TYR A 286 2.81 31.31 -9.81
CA TYR A 286 3.20 32.36 -8.89
C TYR A 286 4.67 32.18 -8.54
N LYS A 287 5.38 33.31 -8.38
CA LYS A 287 6.81 33.35 -8.07
C LYS A 287 7.07 34.07 -6.76
N TRP A 288 7.93 33.51 -5.92
CA TRP A 288 8.45 34.19 -4.73
C TRP A 288 9.37 35.36 -5.09
N ASN A 289 9.20 36.52 -4.45
CA ASN A 289 10.05 37.70 -4.68
C ASN A 289 10.59 38.36 -3.40
N SER A 290 10.82 37.58 -2.34
CA SER A 290 11.19 37.99 -0.97
C SER A 290 10.11 38.68 -0.13
N LYS A 291 9.10 39.29 -0.76
CA LYS A 291 7.96 39.90 -0.05
C LYS A 291 6.70 39.06 -0.08
N GLY A 292 6.57 38.18 -1.05
CA GLY A 292 5.38 37.37 -1.26
C GLY A 292 5.41 36.63 -2.58
N PHE A 293 4.28 36.04 -2.93
CA PHE A 293 4.08 35.31 -4.17
C PHE A 293 3.24 36.10 -5.15
N TYR A 294 3.77 36.36 -6.34
CA TYR A 294 3.09 37.19 -7.34
C TYR A 294 2.90 36.43 -8.63
N SER A 295 1.80 36.72 -9.33
CA SER A 295 1.50 36.11 -10.62
C SER A 295 2.67 36.30 -11.58
N TYR A 296 3.16 35.18 -12.11
CA TYR A 296 4.33 35.12 -12.99
C TYR A 296 3.94 34.79 -14.43
N GLN A 297 3.07 33.80 -14.60
CA GLN A 297 2.61 33.35 -15.90
C GLN A 297 1.23 32.69 -15.80
N SER A 298 0.30 33.10 -16.66
CA SER A 298 -0.95 32.37 -16.88
C SER A 298 -0.76 31.31 -17.97
N LEU A 299 -1.43 30.17 -17.79
CA LEU A 299 -1.32 28.97 -18.60
C LEU A 299 -2.70 28.55 -19.10
N HIS A 300 -2.71 27.89 -20.26
CA HIS A 300 -3.83 27.10 -20.78
C HIS A 300 -5.20 27.80 -20.75
N GLU A 301 -5.27 28.99 -21.39
CA GLU A 301 -6.48 29.81 -21.42
C GLU A 301 -7.70 29.05 -21.99
N TRP A 302 -8.86 29.21 -21.35
CA TRP A 302 -10.16 28.62 -21.73
C TRP A 302 -10.31 27.11 -21.53
N PHE A 303 -9.33 26.47 -20.90
CA PHE A 303 -9.40 25.08 -20.51
C PHE A 303 -9.89 24.91 -19.07
N ARG A 304 -10.22 23.67 -18.71
CA ARG A 304 -10.67 23.30 -17.37
C ARG A 304 -9.61 22.38 -16.78
N ASP A 305 -8.55 22.97 -16.27
CA ASP A 305 -7.42 22.24 -15.73
C ASP A 305 -7.79 21.61 -14.39
N THR A 306 -7.52 20.33 -14.27
CA THR A 306 -7.86 19.53 -13.09
C THR A 306 -6.65 19.26 -12.21
N ASP A 307 -5.44 19.26 -12.77
CA ASP A 307 -4.22 18.94 -12.04
C ASP A 307 -3.02 19.51 -12.79
N ALA A 308 -2.00 19.92 -12.03
CA ALA A 308 -0.73 20.34 -12.55
C ALA A 308 0.39 19.50 -11.92
N GLU A 309 1.31 19.00 -12.73
CA GLU A 309 2.40 18.17 -12.24
C GLU A 309 3.73 18.73 -12.76
N PHE A 310 4.61 19.12 -11.83
CA PHE A 310 5.96 19.52 -12.18
C PHE A 310 6.85 18.29 -12.34
N VAL A 311 7.63 18.25 -13.43
CA VAL A 311 8.48 17.11 -13.74
C VAL A 311 9.78 17.55 -14.41
N ASP A 312 10.91 17.01 -13.93
CA ASP A 312 12.16 17.06 -14.67
C ASP A 312 12.18 15.93 -15.71
N ILE A 313 12.35 16.27 -16.99
CA ILE A 313 12.53 15.31 -18.08
C ILE A 313 13.88 15.61 -18.72
N ASP A 314 14.80 14.66 -18.60
CA ASP A 314 16.16 14.75 -19.14
C ASP A 314 16.90 16.05 -18.76
N GLY A 315 16.78 16.47 -17.48
CA GLY A 315 17.45 17.66 -16.95
C GLY A 315 16.80 18.99 -17.34
N LYS A 316 15.57 18.95 -17.85
CA LYS A 316 14.77 20.12 -18.18
C LYS A 316 13.48 20.12 -17.38
N SER A 317 13.17 21.27 -16.81
CA SER A 317 11.93 21.52 -16.09
C SER A 317 10.73 21.57 -17.03
N HIS A 318 9.70 20.79 -16.72
CA HIS A 318 8.45 20.75 -17.43
C HIS A 318 7.27 20.85 -16.45
N LEU A 319 6.13 21.28 -16.98
CA LEU A 319 4.85 21.21 -16.30
C LEU A 319 3.87 20.43 -17.18
N ILE A 320 3.22 19.43 -16.60
CA ILE A 320 2.15 18.68 -17.25
C ILE A 320 0.82 19.21 -16.72
N LEU A 321 -0.09 19.59 -17.61
CA LEU A 321 -1.44 19.98 -17.22
C LEU A 321 -2.44 18.94 -17.71
N SER A 322 -3.29 18.48 -16.79
CA SER A 322 -4.45 17.65 -17.10
C SER A 322 -5.70 18.52 -17.18
N SER A 323 -6.54 18.28 -18.18
CA SER A 323 -7.77 19.07 -18.36
C SER A 323 -8.92 18.19 -18.81
N ARG A 324 -10.14 18.59 -18.43
CA ARG A 324 -11.35 17.81 -18.74
C ARG A 324 -11.58 17.69 -20.25
N SER A 325 -11.80 16.47 -20.73
CA SER A 325 -12.06 16.13 -22.14
C SER A 325 -10.95 16.54 -23.09
N GLN A 326 -9.72 16.58 -22.59
CA GLN A 326 -8.49 16.82 -23.36
C GLN A 326 -7.45 15.75 -23.03
N VAL A 327 -6.39 15.70 -23.82
CA VAL A 327 -5.16 14.96 -23.50
C VAL A 327 -4.26 15.82 -22.59
N PRO A 328 -3.45 15.23 -21.70
CA PRO A 328 -2.46 15.97 -20.94
C PRO A 328 -1.47 16.69 -21.87
N ILE A 329 -1.24 17.98 -21.60
CA ILE A 329 -0.26 18.77 -22.33
C ILE A 329 1.04 18.89 -21.53
N ILE A 330 2.16 19.00 -22.24
CA ILE A 330 3.49 19.18 -21.67
C ILE A 330 3.99 20.57 -22.06
N LEU A 331 4.31 21.36 -21.05
CA LEU A 331 4.94 22.67 -21.18
C LEU A 331 6.40 22.56 -20.74
N GLN A 332 7.34 23.05 -21.52
CA GLN A 332 8.77 23.07 -21.17
C GLN A 332 9.18 24.46 -20.71
N TRP A 333 10.00 24.54 -19.65
CA TRP A 333 10.62 25.78 -19.24
C TRP A 333 11.63 26.27 -20.29
N ASN A 334 11.42 27.48 -20.80
CA ASN A 334 12.36 28.15 -21.69
C ASN A 334 13.30 29.04 -20.88
N LYS A 335 14.59 28.68 -20.83
CA LYS A 335 15.61 29.41 -20.07
C LYS A 335 15.84 30.86 -20.53
N SER A 336 15.59 31.16 -21.80
CA SER A 336 15.78 32.50 -22.37
C SER A 336 14.64 33.44 -21.98
N SER A 337 13.39 33.01 -22.18
CA SER A 337 12.22 33.81 -21.80
C SER A 337 11.84 33.70 -20.32
N LYS A 338 12.43 32.73 -19.61
CA LYS A 338 12.05 32.32 -18.24
C LYS A 338 10.54 32.06 -18.14
N LYS A 339 9.97 31.32 -19.09
CA LYS A 339 8.54 30.99 -19.12
C LYS A 339 8.33 29.57 -19.60
N PHE A 340 7.26 28.94 -19.15
CA PHE A 340 6.77 27.70 -19.72
C PHE A 340 6.21 27.96 -21.12
N VAL A 341 6.62 27.14 -22.10
CA VAL A 341 6.12 27.19 -23.48
C VAL A 341 5.60 25.82 -23.89
N PRO A 342 4.60 25.74 -24.78
CA PRO A 342 4.11 24.46 -25.30
C PRO A 342 5.25 23.61 -25.86
N HIS A 343 5.30 22.34 -25.46
CA HIS A 343 6.34 21.40 -25.89
C HIS A 343 5.76 20.16 -26.59
N GLY A 344 4.66 19.61 -26.06
CA GLY A 344 4.01 18.44 -26.63
C GLY A 344 2.79 18.02 -25.80
N ASP A 345 2.34 16.80 -26.00
CA ASP A 345 1.24 16.18 -25.27
C ASP A 345 1.54 14.72 -24.94
N ILE A 346 0.65 14.10 -24.16
CA ILE A 346 0.63 12.65 -23.94
C ILE A 346 -0.52 12.08 -24.79
N PRO A 347 -0.24 11.55 -26.00
CA PRO A 347 -1.28 11.18 -26.94
C PRO A 347 -2.09 9.97 -26.47
N ASN A 348 -3.31 9.83 -27.01
CA ASN A 348 -4.23 8.72 -26.74
C ASN A 348 -4.69 8.60 -25.27
N MET A 349 -4.54 9.66 -24.48
CA MET A 349 -4.90 9.71 -23.06
C MET A 349 -5.94 10.80 -22.78
N GLU A 350 -7.12 10.68 -23.36
CA GLU A 350 -8.22 11.62 -23.10
C GLU A 350 -8.81 11.46 -21.68
N ASP A 351 -9.35 12.54 -21.12
CA ASP A 351 -10.05 12.54 -19.80
C ASP A 351 -9.17 12.05 -18.64
N VAL A 352 -7.87 12.33 -18.70
CA VAL A 352 -6.98 12.18 -17.55
C VAL A 352 -7.33 13.27 -16.54
N LEU A 353 -7.60 12.87 -15.29
CA LEU A 353 -7.93 13.77 -14.19
C LEU A 353 -6.68 14.36 -13.54
N ALA A 354 -5.65 13.54 -13.36
CA ALA A 354 -4.43 13.91 -12.68
C ALA A 354 -3.25 13.06 -13.16
N VAL A 355 -2.07 13.68 -13.15
CA VAL A 355 -0.79 13.05 -13.46
C VAL A 355 0.08 13.17 -12.21
N LYS A 356 0.74 12.08 -11.80
CA LYS A 356 1.76 12.16 -10.75
C LYS A 356 3.05 11.52 -11.24
N SER A 357 4.16 12.22 -11.06
CA SER A 357 5.48 11.78 -11.47
C SER A 357 6.19 11.07 -10.32
N PHE A 358 7.02 10.09 -10.67
CA PHE A 358 7.85 9.40 -9.69
C PHE A 358 9.07 8.78 -10.38
N ARG A 359 10.14 8.58 -9.61
CA ARG A 359 11.39 7.99 -10.09
C ARG A 359 11.72 6.72 -9.33
N MET A 360 12.11 5.68 -10.06
CA MET A 360 12.65 4.44 -9.50
C MET A 360 13.96 4.13 -10.23
N HIS A 361 15.06 3.96 -9.48
CA HIS A 361 16.41 3.72 -10.04
C HIS A 361 16.77 4.73 -11.17
N ASN A 362 16.53 6.02 -10.92
CA ASN A 362 16.72 7.13 -11.86
C ASN A 362 15.86 7.10 -13.15
N THR A 363 14.97 6.12 -13.30
CA THR A 363 14.01 6.05 -14.40
C THR A 363 12.76 6.84 -14.05
N LEU A 364 12.30 7.71 -14.94
CA LEU A 364 11.09 8.52 -14.77
C LEU A 364 9.84 7.74 -15.20
N TYR A 365 8.83 7.79 -14.33
CA TYR A 365 7.50 7.23 -14.56
C TYR A 365 6.43 8.27 -14.29
N LEU A 366 5.26 8.07 -14.91
CA LEU A 366 4.04 8.81 -14.63
C LEU A 366 2.92 7.84 -14.26
N SER A 367 2.10 8.19 -13.29
CA SER A 367 0.76 7.63 -13.12
C SER A 367 -0.27 8.60 -13.70
N LEU A 368 -1.20 8.09 -14.49
CA LEU A 368 -2.26 8.87 -15.12
C LEU A 368 -3.60 8.35 -14.61
N THR A 369 -4.33 9.21 -13.89
CA THR A 369 -5.59 8.86 -13.24
C THR A 369 -6.76 9.11 -14.18
N ARG A 370 -7.67 8.13 -14.34
CA ARG A 370 -8.96 8.32 -15.01
C ARG A 370 -10.10 7.95 -14.08
N PHE A 371 -11.21 8.68 -14.16
CA PHE A 371 -12.40 8.37 -13.35
C PHE A 371 -12.97 6.98 -13.64
N ILE A 372 -13.18 6.68 -14.92
CA ILE A 372 -13.69 5.42 -15.45
C ILE A 372 -12.79 5.00 -16.63
N GLY A 373 -12.72 3.70 -16.88
CA GLY A 373 -11.82 3.10 -17.86
C GLY A 373 -10.57 2.59 -17.15
N ASP A 374 -9.41 2.77 -17.78
CA ASP A 374 -8.14 2.33 -17.21
C ASP A 374 -7.23 3.52 -16.92
N SER A 375 -6.82 3.67 -15.67
CA SER A 375 -5.66 4.49 -15.31
C SER A 375 -4.40 3.81 -15.83
N ARG A 376 -3.35 4.57 -16.12
CA ARG A 376 -2.14 4.04 -16.76
C ARG A 376 -0.90 4.37 -15.94
N VAL A 377 0.09 3.49 -16.02
CA VAL A 377 1.46 3.77 -15.61
C VAL A 377 2.31 3.83 -16.87
N MET A 378 3.05 4.91 -17.02
CA MET A 378 3.92 5.15 -18.17
C MET A 378 5.37 5.30 -17.73
N ARG A 379 6.30 4.91 -18.60
CA ARG A 379 7.75 5.04 -18.42
C ARG A 379 8.33 5.94 -19.50
N TRP A 380 9.19 6.86 -19.13
CA TRP A 380 9.97 7.66 -20.08
C TRP A 380 11.05 6.80 -20.75
N ASN A 381 11.13 6.84 -22.10
CA ASN A 381 12.13 6.09 -22.87
C ASN A 381 13.16 6.97 -23.60
N SER A 382 13.39 8.21 -23.14
CA SER A 382 14.23 9.25 -23.78
C SER A 382 13.61 9.91 -25.03
N LYS A 383 12.46 9.43 -25.51
CA LYS A 383 11.73 10.05 -26.64
C LYS A 383 10.30 10.41 -26.28
N GLN A 384 9.60 9.50 -25.62
CA GLN A 384 8.20 9.68 -25.23
C GLN A 384 7.87 8.83 -24.00
N PHE A 385 6.73 9.12 -23.40
CA PHE A 385 6.14 8.23 -22.40
C PHE A 385 5.53 7.01 -23.08
N VAL A 386 5.92 5.83 -22.63
CA VAL A 386 5.41 4.55 -23.11
C VAL A 386 4.65 3.87 -21.99
N GLU A 387 3.44 3.43 -22.28
CA GLU A 387 2.64 2.66 -21.33
C GLU A 387 3.35 1.36 -20.94
N ILE A 388 3.41 1.08 -19.64
CA ILE A 388 3.87 -0.21 -19.11
C ILE A 388 2.74 -1.01 -18.47
N GLN A 389 1.69 -0.33 -17.98
CA GLN A 389 0.60 -1.00 -17.26
C GLN A 389 -0.71 -0.22 -17.31
N ALA A 390 -1.81 -0.96 -17.41
CA ALA A 390 -3.16 -0.47 -17.25
C ALA A 390 -3.79 -0.97 -15.94
N LEU A 391 -4.49 -0.08 -15.23
CA LEU A 391 -5.11 -0.33 -13.94
C LEU A 391 -6.61 0.06 -14.00
N PRO A 392 -7.54 -0.91 -13.85
CA PRO A 392 -8.97 -0.66 -13.98
C PRO A 392 -9.48 0.34 -12.94
N SER A 393 -10.03 1.46 -13.41
CA SER A 393 -10.53 2.55 -12.58
C SER A 393 -12.04 2.46 -12.40
N ARG A 394 -12.47 2.54 -11.13
CA ARG A 394 -13.88 2.39 -10.72
C ARG A 394 -14.30 3.62 -9.92
N GLY A 395 -14.42 4.76 -10.60
CA GLY A 395 -14.62 6.05 -9.96
C GLY A 395 -13.34 6.52 -9.27
N ALA A 396 -12.19 6.41 -9.94
CA ALA A 396 -10.89 6.76 -9.37
C ALA A 396 -10.63 8.27 -9.49
N MET A 397 -10.33 8.92 -8.36
CA MET A 397 -9.98 10.34 -8.31
C MET A 397 -8.48 10.58 -8.09
N THR A 398 -7.73 9.54 -7.71
CA THR A 398 -6.29 9.62 -7.47
C THR A 398 -5.62 8.28 -7.77
N LEU A 399 -4.44 8.35 -8.39
CA LEU A 399 -3.49 7.25 -8.56
C LEU A 399 -2.12 7.74 -8.10
N GLN A 400 -1.85 7.61 -6.79
CA GLN A 400 -0.70 8.22 -6.16
C GLN A 400 0.47 7.24 -6.04
N PRO A 401 1.64 7.52 -6.64
CA PRO A 401 2.87 6.82 -6.32
C PRO A 401 3.42 7.30 -4.98
N PHE A 402 3.97 6.37 -4.20
CA PHE A 402 4.68 6.69 -2.96
C PHE A 402 5.69 5.58 -2.63
N SER A 403 6.64 5.88 -1.76
CA SER A 403 7.67 4.91 -1.36
C SER A 403 8.05 5.05 0.09
N PHE A 404 8.34 3.91 0.71
CA PHE A 404 8.94 3.83 2.04
C PHE A 404 10.18 2.94 1.94
N LYS A 405 11.35 3.52 2.22
CA LYS A 405 12.65 2.86 2.04
C LYS A 405 12.77 2.35 0.59
N ASP A 406 13.09 1.07 0.38
CA ASP A 406 13.24 0.46 -0.94
C ASP A 406 11.93 -0.08 -1.54
N ASN A 407 10.79 0.13 -0.86
CA ASN A 407 9.50 -0.33 -1.34
C ASN A 407 8.76 0.79 -2.08
N HIS A 408 8.43 0.52 -3.34
CA HIS A 408 7.62 1.42 -4.16
C HIS A 408 6.19 0.91 -4.25
N TYR A 409 5.24 1.80 -3.98
CA TYR A 409 3.81 1.52 -3.97
C TYR A 409 3.06 2.47 -4.89
N LEU A 410 1.84 2.05 -5.22
CA LEU A 410 0.91 2.84 -6.01
C LEU A 410 -0.49 2.68 -5.41
N ALA A 411 -1.09 3.77 -4.95
CA ALA A 411 -2.45 3.77 -4.37
C ALA A 411 -3.47 4.24 -5.40
N LEU A 412 -4.34 3.34 -5.85
CA LEU A 412 -5.48 3.64 -6.71
C LEU A 412 -6.74 3.81 -5.86
N GLY A 413 -7.25 5.04 -5.80
CA GLY A 413 -8.50 5.35 -5.13
C GLY A 413 -9.71 4.81 -5.91
N SER A 414 -10.79 4.47 -5.20
CA SER A 414 -12.03 4.02 -5.82
C SER A 414 -13.25 4.53 -5.05
N ASP A 415 -14.16 5.22 -5.73
CA ASP A 415 -15.45 5.64 -5.17
C ASP A 415 -16.50 4.50 -5.20
N TYR A 416 -16.31 3.46 -6.02
CA TYR A 416 -17.29 2.38 -6.22
C TYR A 416 -16.90 1.03 -5.60
N THR A 417 -15.62 0.82 -5.29
CA THR A 417 -15.07 -0.43 -4.74
C THR A 417 -14.06 -0.12 -3.63
N PHE A 418 -13.39 -1.16 -3.10
CA PHE A 418 -12.18 -0.94 -2.29
C PHE A 418 -11.10 -0.24 -3.11
N SER A 419 -10.33 0.62 -2.44
CA SER A 419 -9.12 1.22 -3.00
C SER A 419 -8.01 0.18 -3.00
N GLN A 420 -7.18 0.18 -4.03
CA GLN A 420 -6.16 -0.84 -4.26
C GLN A 420 -4.77 -0.24 -4.06
N ILE A 421 -3.99 -0.82 -3.16
CA ILE A 421 -2.57 -0.57 -3.03
C ILE A 421 -1.85 -1.63 -3.84
N TYR A 422 -0.97 -1.19 -4.73
CA TYR A 422 -0.08 -2.04 -5.49
C TYR A 422 1.36 -1.85 -5.01
N GLN A 423 2.17 -2.88 -5.14
CA GLN A 423 3.61 -2.86 -4.84
C GLN A 423 4.38 -3.19 -6.12
N TRP A 424 5.52 -2.52 -6.32
CA TRP A 424 6.39 -2.77 -7.47
C TRP A 424 7.01 -4.17 -7.40
N ASP A 425 6.79 -4.96 -8.45
CA ASP A 425 7.40 -6.26 -8.65
C ASP A 425 8.71 -6.08 -9.43
N LYS A 426 9.85 -6.30 -8.75
CA LYS A 426 11.19 -6.09 -9.32
C LYS A 426 11.48 -7.02 -10.50
N GLU A 427 10.93 -8.23 -10.50
CA GLU A 427 11.17 -9.21 -11.56
C GLU A 427 10.35 -8.87 -12.80
N LYS A 428 9.07 -8.53 -12.61
CA LYS A 428 8.15 -8.25 -13.71
C LYS A 428 8.21 -6.81 -14.21
N GLN A 429 8.82 -5.90 -13.43
CA GLN A 429 8.85 -4.46 -13.71
C GLN A 429 7.43 -3.88 -13.87
N LEU A 430 6.51 -4.31 -13.02
CA LEU A 430 5.09 -3.91 -13.02
C LEU A 430 4.58 -3.79 -11.58
N PHE A 431 3.51 -3.04 -11.36
CA PHE A 431 2.84 -2.97 -10.06
C PHE A 431 1.87 -4.15 -9.87
N LYS A 432 2.11 -4.97 -8.85
CA LYS A 432 1.22 -6.09 -8.48
C LYS A 432 0.29 -5.65 -7.35
N LYS A 433 -0.97 -6.10 -7.39
CA LYS A 433 -1.91 -5.87 -6.28
C LYS A 433 -1.29 -6.39 -4.98
N PHE A 434 -1.22 -5.52 -3.98
CA PHE A 434 -0.58 -5.78 -2.70
C PHE A 434 -1.62 -5.84 -1.57
N LYS A 435 -2.49 -4.83 -1.48
CA LYS A 435 -3.51 -4.77 -0.42
C LYS A 435 -4.74 -4.02 -0.90
N GLU A 436 -5.90 -4.39 -0.36
CA GLU A 436 -7.13 -3.61 -0.49
C GLU A 436 -7.37 -2.82 0.80
N ILE A 437 -7.72 -1.54 0.66
CA ILE A 437 -8.08 -0.68 1.79
C ILE A 437 -9.47 -0.08 1.58
N TYR A 438 -10.16 0.17 2.69
CA TYR A 438 -11.46 0.80 2.70
C TYR A 438 -11.37 2.25 3.16
N VAL A 439 -11.58 3.17 2.22
CA VAL A 439 -11.69 4.62 2.40
C VAL A 439 -12.84 5.09 1.53
N GLN A 440 -13.78 5.86 2.09
CA GLN A 440 -14.95 6.32 1.34
C GLN A 440 -14.60 7.52 0.47
N ALA A 441 -14.76 7.39 -0.84
CA ALA A 441 -14.50 8.46 -1.79
C ALA A 441 -13.12 9.13 -1.59
N PRO A 442 -12.01 8.38 -1.78
CA PRO A 442 -10.66 8.90 -1.56
C PRO A 442 -10.34 10.03 -2.55
N ARG A 443 -9.62 11.07 -2.09
CA ARG A 443 -9.25 12.21 -2.94
C ARG A 443 -7.74 12.43 -3.07
N SER A 444 -6.98 12.02 -2.07
CA SER A 444 -5.52 12.05 -2.05
C SER A 444 -4.98 10.94 -1.17
N PHE A 445 -3.78 10.48 -1.51
CA PHE A 445 -2.95 9.68 -0.63
C PHE A 445 -1.64 10.44 -0.42
N THR A 446 -1.17 10.55 0.81
CA THR A 446 0.03 11.35 1.11
C THR A 446 0.93 10.56 2.04
N ALA A 447 2.13 10.22 1.58
CA ALA A 447 3.13 9.57 2.42
C ALA A 447 3.75 10.58 3.38
N VAL A 448 3.90 10.18 4.64
CA VAL A 448 4.41 10.99 5.73
C VAL A 448 5.41 10.13 6.50
N SER A 449 6.66 10.56 6.55
CA SER A 449 7.73 9.84 7.25
C SER A 449 8.16 10.66 8.46
N THR A 450 8.20 10.01 9.62
CA THR A 450 8.82 10.53 10.85
C THR A 450 10.19 9.88 11.03
N ASP A 451 10.94 10.22 12.08
CA ASP A 451 12.28 9.65 12.32
C ASP A 451 12.35 8.13 12.37
N ARG A 452 11.25 7.46 12.73
CA ARG A 452 11.22 5.99 12.95
C ARG A 452 10.03 5.28 12.31
N ARG A 453 9.01 6.02 11.90
CA ARG A 453 7.72 5.45 11.49
C ARG A 453 7.24 6.11 10.22
N ASP A 454 6.71 5.26 9.36
CA ASP A 454 6.25 5.60 8.03
C ASP A 454 4.71 5.48 8.02
N PHE A 455 4.03 6.53 7.55
CA PHE A 455 2.58 6.59 7.49
C PHE A 455 2.14 7.00 6.10
N PHE A 456 0.94 6.61 5.70
CA PHE A 456 0.26 7.32 4.62
C PHE A 456 -1.14 7.74 5.05
N PHE A 457 -1.48 8.98 4.71
CA PHE A 457 -2.80 9.55 4.91
C PHE A 457 -3.65 9.23 3.69
N ALA A 458 -4.92 8.91 3.93
CA ALA A 458 -5.93 8.75 2.90
C ALA A 458 -7.09 9.71 3.19
N SER A 459 -7.19 10.78 2.39
CA SER A 459 -8.29 11.74 2.52
C SER A 459 -9.60 11.10 2.12
N SER A 460 -10.71 11.52 2.74
CA SER A 460 -12.03 10.96 2.49
C SER A 460 -13.04 12.08 2.26
N PHE A 461 -13.62 12.15 1.06
CA PHE A 461 -14.58 13.21 0.73
C PHE A 461 -15.94 13.02 1.41
N LYS A 462 -16.35 11.77 1.64
CA LYS A 462 -17.67 11.44 2.23
C LYS A 462 -17.59 10.79 3.60
N GLY A 463 -16.48 10.14 3.93
CA GLY A 463 -16.31 9.41 5.18
C GLY A 463 -15.28 10.06 6.10
N LYS A 464 -14.58 9.21 6.85
CA LYS A 464 -13.52 9.59 7.78
C LYS A 464 -12.16 9.47 7.12
N THR A 465 -11.34 10.50 7.23
CA THR A 465 -9.93 10.45 6.83
C THR A 465 -9.17 9.44 7.67
N LYS A 466 -8.32 8.63 7.02
CA LYS A 466 -7.60 7.54 7.67
C LYS A 466 -6.10 7.74 7.59
N ILE A 467 -5.41 7.37 8.66
CA ILE A 467 -3.96 7.30 8.72
C ILE A 467 -3.59 5.83 8.83
N PHE A 468 -2.79 5.35 7.89
CA PHE A 468 -2.25 4.00 7.90
C PHE A 468 -0.77 4.05 8.26
N GLU A 469 -0.32 3.14 9.10
CA GLU A 469 1.09 2.93 9.39
C GLU A 469 1.63 1.80 8.50
N HIS A 470 2.82 2.05 7.95
CA HIS A 470 3.63 1.06 7.25
C HIS A 470 4.45 0.28 8.29
N ILE A 471 4.18 -1.01 8.40
CA ILE A 471 4.85 -1.90 9.35
C ILE A 471 5.66 -2.95 8.61
N ILE A 472 6.73 -3.41 9.25
CA ILE A 472 7.47 -4.60 8.81
C ILE A 472 6.82 -5.81 9.49
N VAL A 473 6.48 -6.82 8.70
CA VAL A 473 5.89 -8.07 9.15
C VAL A 473 6.89 -9.19 8.93
N ASP A 474 7.29 -9.84 10.01
CA ASP A 474 8.10 -11.06 9.94
C ASP A 474 7.20 -12.25 9.59
N LEU A 475 7.35 -12.75 8.37
CA LEU A 475 6.64 -13.90 7.81
C LEU A 475 7.09 -15.24 8.39
N SER A 476 8.19 -15.26 9.17
CA SER A 476 8.66 -16.48 9.83
C SER A 476 7.99 -16.74 11.18
N LEU A 477 7.23 -15.77 11.71
CA LEU A 477 6.68 -15.82 13.08
C LEU A 477 5.38 -16.61 13.22
#